data_AF-T1KWE2-F1
#
_entry.id   AF-T1KWE2-F1
#
_cell.length_a   1.000
_cell.length_b   1.000
_cell.length_c   1.000
_cell.angle_alpha   90.00
_cell.angle_beta   90.00
_cell.angle_gamma   90.00
#
_symmetry.space_group_name_H-M   'P 1'
#
loop_
_entity.id
_entity.type
_entity.pdbx_description
1 polymer ?
#
loop_
_entity_poly.entity_id
_entity_poly.type
_entity_poly.pdbx_seq_one_letter_code
_entity_poly.pdbx_strand_id
1 'polypeptide(L)'
;MSLTPATFDVFTSQSMTTPMTISDLEMVSIHEMDASSYLAMNEETFECPYREPVQYLLNNVVGKSRGAFELSQEKSEKQIEWLKLKLCAYEFKILDVAKQTHISSRAVSTSYGKAKHKAAVKLLNLLERQLKVDKIHMPKHLIGLPNFRDHSYFIPVFVPLFWNKNFVASLDKALEIASKDKTAFKPYYTIKGLFEEYRKASFDPNFTQKNYPGTSQVPGKKPDLEIDKYMMKLLVKLREDNIEYATPGGNPTTFWKDVMRTLWTQFGDENPFEQALNFDFKTLLSCSACNETKTAALHQTFIPLKEKYLNFSSLNEIMANEKSFLLLDNFNCDNCKGSDFTIIKKKLSIPSILVFLIDGQVTDDLPNALNLELPDLLNVFGTPFEKYAYSISFFKYKVESSDIGRHPRHNGGEPGDAISGTHVVLNIKHEGVWREVNNDKILEPLRTYNYARNQMLIFYRKIE
;
A
#
# COMPACT_ATOMS: atom_id res chain seq x y z
N MET A 1 43.84 2.88 -44.54
CA MET A 1 42.37 3.00 -44.61
C MET A 1 41.90 3.68 -43.33
N SER A 2 41.65 4.99 -43.41
CA SER A 2 41.20 5.82 -42.29
C SER A 2 39.67 5.76 -42.23
N LEU A 3 39.13 5.27 -41.12
CA LEU A 3 37.70 5.37 -40.83
C LEU A 3 37.46 6.61 -39.97
N THR A 4 36.73 7.55 -40.55
CA THR A 4 36.14 8.73 -39.92
C THR A 4 35.20 8.35 -38.78
N PRO A 5 35.15 9.12 -37.67
CA PRO A 5 34.12 8.94 -36.66
C PRO A 5 32.82 9.61 -37.14
N ALA A 6 31.72 8.85 -37.10
CA ALA A 6 30.37 9.37 -37.34
C ALA A 6 29.97 10.31 -36.20
N THR A 7 29.61 11.53 -36.57
CA THR A 7 28.93 12.53 -35.75
C THR A 7 27.59 11.99 -35.26
N PHE A 8 27.38 11.99 -33.95
CA PHE A 8 26.07 11.76 -33.33
C PHE A 8 25.29 13.07 -33.35
N ASP A 9 24.18 13.08 -34.09
CA ASP A 9 23.20 14.16 -34.05
C ASP A 9 22.51 14.21 -32.68
N VAL A 10 22.61 15.38 -32.05
CA VAL A 10 21.87 15.74 -30.84
C VAL A 10 20.41 15.95 -31.24
N PHE A 11 19.57 14.95 -31.03
CA PHE A 11 18.12 15.15 -31.01
C PHE A 11 17.75 15.97 -29.76
N THR A 12 17.68 17.29 -29.91
CA THR A 12 16.94 18.15 -28.99
C THR A 12 15.44 17.85 -29.14
N SER A 13 14.90 16.96 -28.31
CA SER A 13 13.46 16.91 -28.10
C SER A 13 13.06 18.12 -27.25
N GLN A 14 12.58 19.17 -27.90
CA GLN A 14 11.74 20.16 -27.24
C GLN A 14 10.44 19.45 -26.84
N SER A 15 10.32 19.02 -25.58
CA SER A 15 9.02 18.69 -25.04
C SER A 15 8.28 20.00 -24.78
N MET A 16 7.36 20.34 -25.68
CA MET A 16 6.27 21.23 -25.32
C MET A 16 5.39 20.48 -24.33
N THR A 17 5.61 20.70 -23.04
CA THR A 17 4.68 20.32 -21.99
C THR A 17 3.48 21.26 -22.07
N THR A 18 2.52 20.94 -22.93
CA THR A 18 1.16 21.44 -22.78
C THR A 18 0.65 20.91 -21.43
N PRO A 19 0.25 21.74 -20.47
CA PRO A 19 -0.41 21.24 -19.28
C PRO A 19 -1.71 20.57 -19.73
N MET A 20 -1.85 19.28 -19.42
CA MET A 20 -3.13 18.59 -19.52
C MET A 20 -4.10 19.28 -18.56
N THR A 21 -4.88 20.21 -19.07
CA THR A 21 -6.14 20.61 -18.46
C THR A 21 -7.04 19.38 -18.44
N ILE A 22 -7.40 18.94 -17.24
CA ILE A 22 -8.51 18.01 -17.01
C ILE A 22 -9.74 18.70 -17.59
N SER A 23 -10.08 18.35 -18.82
CA SER A 23 -11.21 18.91 -19.54
C SER A 23 -12.35 17.90 -19.53
N ASP A 24 -13.49 18.39 -19.03
CA ASP A 24 -14.79 18.21 -19.66
C ASP A 24 -15.41 16.80 -19.64
N LEU A 25 -15.79 16.34 -18.44
CA LEU A 25 -17.18 15.91 -18.34
C LEU A 25 -18.01 17.18 -18.45
N GLU A 26 -18.49 17.49 -19.66
CA GLU A 26 -19.52 18.50 -19.87
C GLU A 26 -20.58 18.29 -18.79
N MET A 27 -20.67 19.24 -17.85
CA MET A 27 -21.62 19.12 -16.76
C MET A 27 -23.01 19.35 -17.34
N VAL A 28 -23.63 18.24 -17.75
CA VAL A 28 -25.01 18.15 -18.19
C VAL A 28 -25.86 19.01 -17.26
N SER A 29 -26.61 19.95 -17.86
CA SER A 29 -27.45 20.85 -17.08
C SER A 29 -28.40 20.03 -16.20
N ILE A 30 -28.76 20.51 -14.99
CA ILE A 30 -29.78 19.80 -14.19
C ILE A 30 -31.08 19.63 -15.00
N HIS A 31 -31.33 20.52 -15.97
CA HIS A 31 -32.44 20.45 -16.89
C HIS A 31 -32.37 19.26 -17.85
N GLU A 32 -31.17 18.82 -18.22
CA GLU A 32 -30.87 17.70 -19.12
C GLU A 32 -30.62 16.37 -18.36
N MET A 33 -30.51 16.42 -17.03
CA MET A 33 -30.20 15.26 -16.19
C MET A 33 -31.37 14.28 -16.13
N ASP A 34 -31.09 13.00 -16.42
CA ASP A 34 -32.01 11.87 -16.29
C ASP A 34 -31.95 11.23 -14.89
N ALA A 35 -32.84 10.27 -14.62
CA ALA A 35 -32.96 9.66 -13.29
C ALA A 35 -31.81 8.71 -12.95
N SER A 36 -31.21 8.05 -13.94
CA SER A 36 -29.99 7.24 -13.78
C SER A 36 -28.81 8.10 -13.33
N SER A 37 -28.61 9.26 -13.96
CA SER A 37 -27.57 10.23 -13.63
C SER A 37 -27.77 10.80 -12.22
N TYR A 38 -29.02 11.04 -11.83
CA TYR A 38 -29.35 11.46 -10.47
C TYR A 38 -29.01 10.40 -9.42
N LEU A 39 -29.38 9.14 -9.63
CA LEU A 39 -29.10 8.05 -8.70
C LEU A 39 -27.59 7.87 -8.51
N ALA A 40 -26.83 7.89 -9.60
CA ALA A 40 -25.36 7.82 -9.57
C ALA A 40 -24.73 8.97 -8.75
N MET A 41 -25.22 10.21 -8.91
CA MET A 41 -24.72 11.37 -8.15
C MET A 41 -25.16 11.38 -6.68
N ASN A 42 -26.32 10.83 -6.36
CA ASN A 42 -26.85 10.85 -5.00
C ASN A 42 -26.14 9.83 -4.10
N GLU A 43 -25.73 8.69 -4.65
CA GLU A 43 -24.99 7.63 -3.97
C GLU A 43 -23.52 7.99 -3.68
N GLU A 44 -23.02 9.08 -4.25
CA GLU A 44 -21.69 9.56 -3.93
C GLU A 44 -21.60 10.01 -2.47
N THR A 45 -20.89 9.22 -1.67
CA THR A 45 -20.45 9.55 -0.33
C THR A 45 -19.03 10.09 -0.41
N PHE A 46 -18.84 11.29 0.15
CA PHE A 46 -17.52 11.91 0.29
C PHE A 46 -17.23 12.07 1.77
N GLU A 47 -16.08 11.58 2.20
CA GLU A 47 -15.57 11.87 3.53
C GLU A 47 -15.08 13.32 3.57
N CYS A 48 -15.47 14.06 4.61
CA CYS A 48 -14.95 15.39 4.88
C CYS A 48 -14.40 15.43 6.30
N PRO A 49 -13.11 15.78 6.49
CA PRO A 49 -12.54 15.93 7.82
C PRO A 49 -13.05 17.20 8.53
N TYR A 50 -13.68 18.13 7.80
CA TYR A 50 -14.15 19.40 8.33
C TYR A 50 -15.58 19.28 8.85
N ARG A 51 -15.80 19.66 10.12
CA ARG A 51 -17.13 19.68 10.74
C ARG A 51 -18.11 20.62 10.00
N GLU A 52 -17.58 21.71 9.43
CA GLU A 52 -18.35 22.71 8.66
C GLU A 52 -17.63 23.04 7.33
N PRO A 53 -17.72 22.17 6.31
CA PRO A 53 -16.93 22.26 5.09
C PRO A 53 -17.19 23.54 4.30
N VAL A 54 -18.44 23.99 4.26
CA VAL A 54 -18.85 25.22 3.58
C VAL A 54 -18.19 26.44 4.23
N GLN A 55 -18.22 26.52 5.56
CA GLN A 55 -17.62 27.63 6.31
C GLN A 55 -16.10 27.57 6.24
N TYR A 56 -15.51 26.38 6.26
CA TYR A 56 -14.09 26.20 6.07
C TYR A 56 -13.63 26.70 4.69
N LEU A 57 -14.31 26.28 3.60
CA LEU A 57 -14.03 26.73 2.24
C LEU A 57 -14.09 28.26 2.13
N LEU A 58 -15.17 28.87 2.63
CA LEU A 58 -15.37 30.31 2.53
C LEU A 58 -14.35 31.09 3.36
N ASN A 59 -14.12 30.70 4.62
CA ASN A 59 -13.34 31.51 5.54
C ASN A 59 -11.84 31.22 5.47
N ASN A 60 -11.45 29.96 5.26
CA ASN A 60 -10.05 29.53 5.34
C ASN A 60 -9.38 29.36 3.99
N VAL A 61 -10.12 28.93 2.96
CA VAL A 61 -9.55 28.84 1.61
C VAL A 61 -9.69 30.20 0.93
N VAL A 62 -10.92 30.67 0.72
CA VAL A 62 -11.14 31.93 -0.02
C VAL A 62 -10.75 33.12 0.85
N GLY A 63 -11.30 33.25 2.05
CA GLY A 63 -11.13 34.41 2.91
C GLY A 63 -9.69 34.70 3.37
N LYS A 64 -8.86 33.67 3.61
CA LYS A 64 -7.45 33.84 4.03
C LYS A 64 -6.46 33.93 2.88
N SER A 65 -6.87 33.63 1.65
CA SER A 65 -5.97 33.61 0.48
C SER A 65 -5.51 34.98 -0.03
N ARG A 66 -5.93 36.08 0.63
CA ARG A 66 -5.58 37.47 0.26
C ARG A 66 -5.85 37.79 -1.23
N GLY A 67 -6.90 37.20 -1.81
CA GLY A 67 -7.29 37.43 -3.20
C GLY A 67 -6.68 36.47 -4.22
N ALA A 68 -5.94 35.43 -3.80
CA ALA A 68 -5.45 34.41 -4.72
C ALA A 68 -6.58 33.51 -5.28
N PHE A 69 -7.72 33.44 -4.59
CA PHE A 69 -8.89 32.71 -5.06
C PHE A 69 -10.13 33.59 -5.14
N GLU A 70 -10.86 33.49 -6.24
CA GLU A 70 -12.21 34.05 -6.40
C GLU A 70 -13.25 32.94 -6.44
N LEU A 71 -14.35 33.10 -5.72
CA LEU A 71 -15.42 32.09 -5.64
C LEU A 71 -16.71 32.62 -6.24
N SER A 72 -17.25 31.89 -7.23
CA SER A 72 -18.63 32.06 -7.68
C SER A 72 -19.49 30.84 -7.29
N GLN A 73 -20.79 31.09 -7.15
CA GLN A 73 -21.75 30.11 -6.65
C GLN A 73 -22.96 30.07 -7.58
N GLU A 74 -23.34 28.88 -7.99
CA GLU A 74 -24.49 28.67 -8.87
C GLU A 74 -25.51 27.73 -8.21
N LYS A 75 -26.80 28.06 -8.36
CA LYS A 75 -27.92 27.32 -7.80
C LYS A 75 -28.92 27.03 -8.90
N SER A 76 -29.37 25.79 -8.98
CA SER A 76 -30.37 25.37 -9.96
C SER A 76 -31.32 24.34 -9.37
N GLU A 77 -32.58 24.32 -9.83
CA GLU A 77 -33.62 23.42 -9.33
C GLU A 77 -34.36 22.73 -10.48
N LYS A 78 -34.75 21.47 -10.25
CA LYS A 78 -35.66 20.73 -11.13
C LYS A 78 -36.64 19.91 -10.29
N GLN A 79 -37.90 19.95 -10.69
CA GLN A 79 -38.92 19.05 -10.17
C GLN A 79 -39.00 17.82 -11.07
N ILE A 80 -38.88 16.62 -10.49
CA ILE A 80 -39.10 15.37 -11.21
C ILE A 80 -40.51 14.89 -10.87
N GLU A 81 -41.45 15.12 -11.78
CA GLU A 81 -42.88 14.91 -11.54
C GLU A 81 -43.21 13.47 -11.14
N TRP A 82 -42.65 12.47 -11.81
CA TRP A 82 -42.96 11.05 -11.56
C TRP A 82 -42.36 10.51 -10.24
N LEU A 83 -41.30 11.13 -9.72
CA LEU A 83 -40.73 10.80 -8.42
C LEU A 83 -41.30 11.67 -7.28
N LYS A 84 -42.06 12.72 -7.60
CA LYS A 84 -42.47 13.77 -6.65
C LYS A 84 -41.31 14.34 -5.84
N LEU A 85 -40.10 14.36 -6.42
CA LEU A 85 -38.88 14.85 -5.77
C LEU A 85 -38.46 16.19 -6.36
N LYS A 86 -38.07 17.10 -5.47
CA LYS A 86 -37.41 18.35 -5.80
C LYS A 86 -35.90 18.15 -5.74
N LEU A 87 -35.22 18.34 -6.86
CA LEU A 87 -33.78 18.27 -6.94
C LEU A 87 -33.18 19.67 -6.92
N CYS A 88 -32.16 19.83 -6.10
CA CYS A 88 -31.37 21.05 -5.96
C CYS A 88 -29.94 20.74 -6.38
N ALA A 89 -29.39 21.49 -7.32
CA ALA A 89 -27.96 21.51 -7.61
C ALA A 89 -27.30 22.72 -6.98
N TYR A 90 -26.07 22.51 -6.51
CA TYR A 90 -25.19 23.59 -6.09
C TYR A 90 -23.84 23.41 -6.74
N GLU A 91 -23.28 24.50 -7.24
CA GLU A 91 -21.93 24.52 -7.78
C GLU A 91 -21.10 25.60 -7.09
N PHE A 92 -19.86 25.23 -6.76
CA PHE A 92 -18.82 26.19 -6.44
C PHE A 92 -17.82 26.21 -7.60
N LYS A 93 -17.49 27.41 -8.09
CA LYS A 93 -16.40 27.61 -9.05
C LYS A 93 -15.35 28.49 -8.39
N ILE A 94 -14.12 28.01 -8.32
CA ILE A 94 -12.96 28.75 -7.83
C ILE A 94 -12.05 29.08 -9.00
N LEU A 95 -11.67 30.34 -9.12
CA LEU A 95 -10.59 30.78 -9.98
C LEU A 95 -9.33 30.94 -9.12
N ASP A 96 -8.28 30.19 -9.43
CA ASP A 96 -6.92 30.50 -8.97
C ASP A 96 -6.41 31.67 -9.82
N VAL A 97 -6.40 32.87 -9.24
CA VAL A 97 -6.07 34.12 -9.94
C VAL A 97 -4.60 34.10 -10.41
N ALA A 98 -3.72 33.47 -9.65
CA ALA A 98 -2.30 33.42 -9.97
C ALA A 98 -2.00 32.45 -11.13
N LYS A 99 -2.73 31.34 -11.20
CA LYS A 99 -2.56 30.32 -12.25
C LYS A 99 -3.48 30.49 -13.45
N GLN A 100 -4.48 31.38 -13.35
CA GLN A 100 -5.58 31.53 -14.31
C GLN A 100 -6.32 30.21 -14.59
N THR A 101 -6.43 29.34 -13.59
CA THR A 101 -7.10 28.05 -13.71
C THR A 101 -8.41 28.02 -12.95
N HIS A 102 -9.45 27.54 -13.59
CA HIS A 102 -10.75 27.31 -12.96
C HIS A 102 -10.87 25.90 -12.40
N ILE A 103 -11.42 25.80 -11.20
CA ILE A 103 -11.73 24.55 -10.51
C ILE A 103 -13.18 24.63 -10.10
N SER A 104 -14.03 23.79 -10.67
CA SER A 104 -15.45 23.75 -10.34
C SER A 104 -15.82 22.44 -9.67
N SER A 105 -16.85 22.51 -8.83
CA SER A 105 -17.46 21.32 -8.27
C SER A 105 -18.95 21.48 -8.06
N ARG A 106 -19.71 20.59 -8.70
CA ARG A 106 -21.17 20.52 -8.62
C ARG A 106 -21.63 19.29 -7.84
N ALA A 107 -22.69 19.46 -7.06
CA ALA A 107 -23.40 18.37 -6.42
C ALA A 107 -24.91 18.59 -6.47
N VAL A 108 -25.65 17.47 -6.48
CA VAL A 108 -27.11 17.44 -6.51
C VAL A 108 -27.63 16.73 -5.26
N SER A 109 -28.73 17.23 -4.68
CA SER A 109 -29.41 16.59 -3.57
C SER A 109 -30.89 17.00 -3.49
N THR A 110 -31.64 16.41 -2.57
CA THR A 110 -33.05 16.75 -2.31
C THR A 110 -33.24 18.06 -1.55
N SER A 111 -32.14 18.70 -1.12
CA SER A 111 -32.16 20.06 -0.58
C SER A 111 -30.90 20.83 -0.93
N TYR A 112 -31.03 22.16 -1.07
CA TYR A 112 -29.90 23.05 -1.33
C TYR A 112 -28.82 22.97 -0.26
N GLY A 113 -29.18 22.82 1.02
CA GLY A 113 -28.20 22.70 2.11
C GLY A 113 -27.31 21.46 1.95
N LYS A 114 -27.92 20.31 1.61
CA LYS A 114 -27.17 19.07 1.36
C LYS A 114 -26.34 19.13 0.08
N ALA A 115 -26.90 19.69 -1.00
CA ALA A 115 -26.18 19.89 -2.26
C ALA A 115 -24.97 20.82 -2.08
N LYS A 116 -25.17 21.95 -1.39
CA LYS A 116 -24.10 22.90 -1.04
C LYS A 116 -23.01 22.25 -0.20
N HIS A 117 -23.38 21.48 0.82
CA HIS A 117 -22.42 20.76 1.64
C HIS A 117 -21.60 19.77 0.80
N LYS A 118 -22.27 18.91 0.01
CA LYS A 118 -21.59 17.95 -0.88
C LYS A 118 -20.66 18.65 -1.88
N ALA A 119 -21.09 19.74 -2.52
CA ALA A 119 -20.28 20.51 -3.45
C ALA A 119 -19.03 21.11 -2.77
N ALA A 120 -19.18 21.64 -1.55
CA ALA A 120 -18.04 22.16 -0.79
C ALA A 120 -17.03 21.06 -0.43
N VAL A 121 -17.49 19.88 -0.01
CA VAL A 121 -16.61 18.74 0.29
C VAL A 121 -15.84 18.30 -0.95
N LYS A 122 -16.54 18.13 -2.08
CA LYS A 122 -15.90 17.76 -3.34
C LYS A 122 -14.83 18.79 -3.75
N LEU A 123 -15.16 20.08 -3.69
CA LEU A 123 -14.22 21.14 -4.05
C LEU A 123 -13.02 21.21 -3.10
N LEU A 124 -13.22 21.08 -1.79
CA LEU A 124 -12.10 21.03 -0.83
C LEU A 124 -11.19 19.85 -1.12
N ASN A 125 -11.73 18.68 -1.43
CA ASN A 125 -10.93 17.51 -1.80
C ASN A 125 -10.14 17.73 -3.10
N LEU A 126 -10.75 18.39 -4.10
CA LEU A 126 -10.07 18.74 -5.36
C LEU A 126 -8.95 19.77 -5.15
N LEU A 127 -9.24 20.85 -4.41
CA LEU A 127 -8.27 21.88 -4.07
C LEU A 127 -7.14 21.32 -3.24
N GLU A 128 -7.44 20.46 -2.28
CA GLU A 128 -6.39 19.75 -1.55
C GLU A 128 -5.52 18.98 -2.54
N ARG A 129 -6.08 18.12 -3.40
CA ARG A 129 -5.28 17.38 -4.38
C ARG A 129 -4.41 18.30 -5.26
N GLN A 130 -4.95 19.42 -5.75
CA GLN A 130 -4.23 20.33 -6.64
C GLN A 130 -3.22 21.24 -5.94
N LEU A 131 -3.48 21.66 -4.71
CA LEU A 131 -2.53 22.43 -3.89
C LEU A 131 -1.46 21.53 -3.24
N LYS A 132 -1.68 20.21 -3.25
CA LYS A 132 -0.81 19.19 -2.67
C LYS A 132 -0.15 18.28 -3.71
N VAL A 133 -0.09 18.69 -4.99
CA VAL A 133 0.61 17.93 -6.06
C VAL A 133 2.05 17.53 -5.66
N ASP A 134 2.66 18.23 -4.69
CA ASP A 134 3.99 17.90 -4.16
C ASP A 134 4.03 17.28 -2.75
N LYS A 135 2.89 16.97 -2.10
CA LYS A 135 2.88 16.44 -0.73
C LYS A 135 2.10 15.14 -0.62
N ILE A 136 2.78 14.02 -0.90
CA ILE A 136 2.35 12.69 -0.47
C ILE A 136 2.06 12.76 1.04
N HIS A 137 0.82 12.48 1.42
CA HIS A 137 0.38 12.56 2.81
C HIS A 137 0.81 11.34 3.60
N MET A 138 2.07 11.30 3.98
CA MET A 138 2.57 10.28 4.87
C MET A 138 1.93 10.40 6.27
N PRO A 139 1.74 9.27 6.97
CA PRO A 139 1.45 9.29 8.40
C PRO A 139 2.51 10.09 9.17
N LYS A 140 2.10 10.78 10.25
CA LYS A 140 2.99 11.67 11.01
C LYS A 140 3.75 10.93 12.11
N HIS A 141 3.03 10.11 12.88
CA HIS A 141 3.60 9.30 13.97
C HIS A 141 3.49 7.81 13.63
N LEU A 142 4.51 7.03 13.97
CA LEU A 142 4.39 5.57 13.89
C LEU A 142 3.39 5.11 14.96
N ILE A 143 2.28 4.54 14.53
CA ILE A 143 1.24 3.99 15.40
C ILE A 143 1.05 2.49 15.14
N GLY A 144 0.54 1.78 16.14
CA GLY A 144 0.16 0.38 16.02
C GLY A 144 -1.15 0.18 15.26
N LEU A 145 -1.56 -1.09 15.12
CA LEU A 145 -2.92 -1.44 14.69
C LEU A 145 -3.60 -2.20 15.83
N PRO A 146 -4.90 -1.96 16.08
CA PRO A 146 -5.59 -2.70 17.11
C PRO A 146 -5.67 -4.19 16.76
N ASN A 147 -5.46 -5.05 17.75
CA ASN A 147 -5.52 -6.50 17.56
C ASN A 147 -6.89 -7.07 17.91
N PHE A 148 -7.88 -6.68 17.11
CA PHE A 148 -9.19 -7.29 17.22
C PHE A 148 -9.15 -8.71 16.67
N ARG A 149 -9.52 -9.67 17.53
CA ARG A 149 -9.70 -11.09 17.19
C ARG A 149 -8.43 -11.78 16.65
N ASP A 150 -7.26 -11.39 17.17
CA ASP A 150 -5.98 -12.07 16.89
C ASP A 150 -5.53 -12.03 15.42
N HIS A 151 -5.81 -10.91 14.74
CA HIS A 151 -5.37 -10.64 13.36
C HIS A 151 -4.06 -9.83 13.30
N SER A 152 -3.11 -10.13 14.18
CA SER A 152 -1.79 -9.46 14.26
C SER A 152 -1.00 -9.48 12.94
N TYR A 153 -1.29 -10.43 12.04
CA TYR A 153 -0.68 -10.54 10.71
C TYR A 153 -1.02 -9.38 9.74
N PHE A 154 -1.98 -8.52 10.06
CA PHE A 154 -2.22 -7.27 9.32
C PHE A 154 -1.06 -6.28 9.44
N ILE A 155 -0.48 -6.20 10.63
CA ILE A 155 0.57 -5.25 10.98
C ILE A 155 1.77 -5.36 10.03
N PRO A 156 2.39 -6.54 9.88
CA PRO A 156 3.55 -6.67 9.00
C PRO A 156 3.24 -6.52 7.52
N VAL A 157 1.97 -6.59 7.09
CA VAL A 157 1.58 -6.35 5.70
C VAL A 157 1.37 -4.85 5.44
N PHE A 158 0.58 -4.17 6.27
CA PHE A 158 0.13 -2.80 5.97
C PHE A 158 1.01 -1.71 6.55
N VAL A 159 1.52 -1.86 7.78
CA VAL A 159 2.29 -0.78 8.41
C VAL A 159 3.56 -0.44 7.62
N PRO A 160 4.36 -1.40 7.11
CA PRO A 160 5.52 -1.08 6.28
C PRO A 160 5.13 -0.34 5.00
N LEU A 161 4.03 -0.75 4.36
CA LEU A 161 3.52 -0.15 3.14
C LEU A 161 3.03 1.29 3.35
N PHE A 162 2.26 1.52 4.42
CA PHE A 162 1.78 2.87 4.77
C PHE A 162 2.91 3.80 5.21
N TRP A 163 4.03 3.23 5.65
CA TRP A 163 5.26 3.96 5.98
C TRP A 163 6.22 4.12 4.79
N ASN A 164 5.80 3.75 3.57
CA ASN A 164 6.60 3.90 2.37
C ASN A 164 5.99 4.92 1.38
N LYS A 165 6.73 6.00 1.10
CA LYS A 165 6.27 7.10 0.22
C LYS A 165 5.84 6.64 -1.17
N ASN A 166 6.55 5.66 -1.74
CA ASN A 166 6.29 5.22 -3.12
C ASN A 166 5.02 4.38 -3.20
N PHE A 167 4.75 3.55 -2.18
CA PHE A 167 3.49 2.84 -2.09
C PHE A 167 2.30 3.79 -1.88
N VAL A 168 2.44 4.80 -1.00
CA VAL A 168 1.38 5.80 -0.78
C VAL A 168 1.11 6.62 -2.05
N ALA A 169 2.16 7.01 -2.79
CA ALA A 169 1.99 7.64 -4.09
C ALA A 169 1.24 6.74 -5.09
N SER A 170 1.55 5.44 -5.11
CA SER A 170 0.81 4.47 -5.92
C SER A 170 -0.66 4.34 -5.49
N LEU A 171 -0.97 4.40 -4.19
CA LEU A 171 -2.36 4.45 -3.71
C LEU A 171 -3.12 5.66 -4.25
N ASP A 172 -2.48 6.82 -4.36
CA ASP A 172 -3.11 8.03 -4.88
C ASP A 172 -3.31 7.96 -6.40
N LYS A 173 -2.31 7.47 -7.16
CA LYS A 173 -2.46 7.19 -8.61
C LYS A 173 -3.57 6.17 -8.88
N ALA A 174 -3.65 5.13 -8.05
CA ALA A 174 -4.70 4.12 -8.13
C ALA A 174 -6.10 4.69 -7.98
N LEU A 175 -6.26 5.79 -7.24
CA LEU A 175 -7.56 6.44 -7.05
C LEU A 175 -8.09 7.02 -8.36
N GLU A 176 -7.20 7.55 -9.20
CA GLU A 176 -7.58 8.13 -10.49
C GLU A 176 -8.20 7.06 -11.39
N ILE A 177 -7.58 5.88 -11.44
CA ILE A 177 -8.07 4.73 -12.20
C ILE A 177 -9.36 4.18 -11.58
N ALA A 178 -9.34 3.88 -10.28
CA ALA A 178 -10.45 3.28 -9.55
C ALA A 178 -11.68 4.19 -9.43
N SER A 179 -11.53 5.50 -9.64
CA SER A 179 -12.66 6.45 -9.61
C SER A 179 -13.66 6.23 -10.75
N LYS A 180 -13.22 5.61 -11.85
CA LYS A 180 -14.05 5.30 -13.03
C LYS A 180 -15.09 4.21 -12.76
N ASP A 181 -14.79 3.26 -11.86
CA ASP A 181 -15.72 2.19 -11.47
C ASP A 181 -15.52 1.81 -9.99
N LYS A 182 -16.29 2.40 -9.07
CA LYS A 182 -16.14 2.09 -7.65
C LYS A 182 -16.47 0.64 -7.29
N THR A 183 -17.26 -0.05 -8.10
CA THR A 183 -17.78 -1.39 -7.78
C THR A 183 -16.75 -2.48 -8.05
N ALA A 184 -15.96 -2.34 -9.13
CA ALA A 184 -14.86 -3.24 -9.45
C ALA A 184 -13.68 -3.12 -8.48
N PHE A 185 -13.48 -1.95 -7.87
CA PHE A 185 -12.28 -1.62 -7.06
C PHE A 185 -12.51 -1.68 -5.53
N LYS A 186 -13.48 -2.45 -5.04
CA LYS A 186 -13.84 -2.52 -3.60
C LYS A 186 -12.67 -2.86 -2.66
N PRO A 187 -11.85 -3.92 -2.91
CA PRO A 187 -10.64 -4.18 -2.12
C PRO A 187 -9.66 -2.99 -2.07
N TYR A 188 -9.34 -2.38 -3.21
CA TYR A 188 -8.55 -1.15 -3.26
C TYR A 188 -9.12 -0.05 -2.35
N TYR A 189 -10.42 0.29 -2.47
CA TYR A 189 -11.05 1.30 -1.62
C TYR A 189 -11.00 0.93 -0.13
N THR A 190 -11.02 -0.36 0.19
CA THR A 190 -10.89 -0.84 1.57
C THR A 190 -9.48 -0.61 2.10
N ILE A 191 -8.45 -0.90 1.32
CA ILE A 191 -7.04 -0.68 1.67
C ILE A 191 -6.74 0.83 1.74
N LYS A 192 -7.23 1.62 0.79
CA LYS A 192 -7.10 3.09 0.81
C LYS A 192 -7.81 3.69 2.03
N GLY A 193 -9.01 3.23 2.36
CA GLY A 193 -9.71 3.64 3.58
C GLY A 193 -8.95 3.27 4.85
N LEU A 194 -8.38 2.06 4.92
CA LEU A 194 -7.51 1.64 6.02
C LEU A 194 -6.30 2.57 6.17
N PHE A 195 -5.64 2.91 5.06
CA PHE A 195 -4.53 3.88 5.05
C PHE A 195 -4.97 5.26 5.55
N GLU A 196 -6.11 5.79 5.09
CA GLU A 196 -6.58 7.11 5.50
C GLU A 196 -6.92 7.17 6.98
N GLU A 197 -7.53 6.12 7.55
CA GLU A 197 -7.79 6.05 8.99
C GLU A 197 -6.51 5.89 9.81
N TYR A 198 -5.59 5.03 9.38
CA TYR A 198 -4.25 4.91 9.99
C TYR A 198 -3.54 6.27 9.99
N ARG A 199 -3.56 6.95 8.84
CA ARG A 199 -2.99 8.28 8.69
C ARG A 199 -3.66 9.27 9.61
N LYS A 200 -5.00 9.42 9.60
CA LYS A 200 -5.73 10.34 10.50
C LYS A 200 -5.38 10.09 11.97
N ALA A 201 -5.37 8.82 12.39
CA ALA A 201 -4.99 8.42 13.75
C ALA A 201 -3.55 8.83 14.08
N SER A 202 -2.62 8.74 13.13
CA SER A 202 -1.23 9.17 13.32
C SER A 202 -1.05 10.68 13.53
N PHE A 203 -2.07 11.50 13.26
CA PHE A 203 -2.06 12.94 13.51
C PHE A 203 -2.71 13.33 14.84
N ASP A 204 -3.23 12.39 15.62
CA ASP A 204 -3.88 12.71 16.91
C ASP A 204 -2.87 13.43 17.83
N PRO A 205 -3.12 14.69 18.22
CA PRO A 205 -2.22 15.44 19.09
C PRO A 205 -2.14 14.85 20.51
N ASN A 206 -3.11 14.02 20.89
CA ASN A 206 -3.10 13.28 22.16
C ASN A 206 -2.39 11.93 22.05
N PHE A 207 -1.84 11.59 20.87
CA PHE A 207 -0.99 10.43 20.71
C PHE A 207 0.32 10.66 21.47
N THR A 208 0.33 10.29 22.74
CA THR A 208 1.58 10.15 23.49
C THR A 208 2.16 8.79 23.15
N GLN A 209 3.27 8.79 22.40
CA GLN A 209 4.14 7.63 22.21
C GLN A 209 4.76 7.27 23.57
N LYS A 210 3.96 6.66 24.45
CA LYS A 210 4.44 6.25 25.76
C LYS A 210 5.22 4.95 25.59
N ASN A 211 6.54 5.07 25.56
CA ASN A 211 7.47 3.96 25.77
C ASN A 211 7.16 3.34 27.14
N TYR A 212 6.31 2.32 27.18
CA TYR A 212 5.91 1.65 28.43
C TYR A 212 6.60 0.30 28.58
N PRO A 213 7.29 0.05 29.71
CA PRO A 213 7.54 -1.29 30.23
C PRO A 213 6.41 -1.74 31.17
N GLY A 214 5.12 -1.58 30.81
CA GLY A 214 3.98 -1.86 31.70
C GLY A 214 2.61 -2.02 31.02
N THR A 215 1.61 -2.48 31.77
CA THR A 215 0.22 -2.71 31.33
C THR A 215 -0.45 -1.41 30.90
N SER A 216 -0.90 -1.38 29.64
CA SER A 216 -1.40 -0.18 28.96
C SER A 216 -2.75 0.28 29.52
N GLN A 217 -2.84 1.55 29.93
CA GLN A 217 -4.11 2.29 29.94
C GLN A 217 -4.16 3.13 28.67
N VAL A 218 -4.93 2.67 27.68
CA VAL A 218 -5.01 3.22 26.32
C VAL A 218 -5.91 4.46 26.27
N PRO A 219 -5.42 5.63 25.81
CA PRO A 219 -6.26 6.68 25.26
C PRO A 219 -6.57 6.41 23.78
N GLY A 220 -7.84 6.53 23.37
CA GLY A 220 -8.22 6.63 21.94
C GLY A 220 -9.19 5.58 21.35
N LYS A 221 -10.28 5.18 22.04
CA LYS A 221 -11.22 4.14 21.57
C LYS A 221 -11.90 4.34 20.18
N LYS A 222 -11.85 5.53 19.57
CA LYS A 222 -12.64 5.84 18.34
C LYS A 222 -11.89 5.58 17.02
N PRO A 223 -10.63 6.03 16.82
CA PRO A 223 -9.85 5.67 15.63
C PRO A 223 -9.64 4.17 15.48
N ASP A 224 -9.45 3.45 16.59
CA ASP A 224 -9.25 1.99 16.59
C ASP A 224 -10.45 1.24 15.97
N LEU A 225 -11.68 1.72 16.21
CA LEU A 225 -12.89 1.10 15.66
C LEU A 225 -13.04 1.28 14.14
N GLU A 226 -12.62 2.43 13.60
CA GLU A 226 -12.68 2.65 12.15
C GLU A 226 -11.56 1.90 11.43
N ILE A 227 -10.34 1.85 11.99
CA ILE A 227 -9.25 1.01 11.50
C ILE A 227 -9.70 -0.46 11.47
N ASP A 228 -10.27 -0.96 12.57
CA ASP A 228 -10.80 -2.33 12.66
C ASP A 228 -11.86 -2.63 11.60
N LYS A 229 -12.82 -1.72 11.43
CA LYS A 229 -13.87 -1.87 10.43
C LYS A 229 -13.30 -2.03 9.02
N TYR A 230 -12.24 -1.30 8.66
CA TYR A 230 -11.59 -1.50 7.36
C TYR A 230 -10.82 -2.82 7.29
N MET A 231 -10.12 -3.22 8.36
CA MET A 231 -9.48 -4.54 8.44
C MET A 231 -10.48 -5.67 8.26
N MET A 232 -11.61 -5.63 8.97
CA MET A 232 -12.69 -6.62 8.89
C MET A 232 -13.37 -6.64 7.51
N LYS A 233 -13.60 -5.48 6.89
CA LYS A 233 -14.11 -5.42 5.51
C LYS A 233 -13.16 -6.12 4.55
N LEU A 234 -11.85 -5.94 4.71
CA LEU A 234 -10.86 -6.58 3.85
C LEU A 234 -10.86 -8.10 4.08
N LEU A 235 -10.92 -8.55 5.34
CA LEU A 235 -11.04 -9.98 5.65
C LEU A 235 -12.27 -10.61 5.03
N VAL A 236 -13.44 -9.98 5.16
CA VAL A 236 -14.68 -10.50 4.55
C VAL A 236 -14.54 -10.63 3.04
N LYS A 237 -13.84 -9.69 2.40
CA LYS A 237 -13.58 -9.71 0.96
C LYS A 237 -12.62 -10.82 0.55
N LEU A 238 -11.50 -10.98 1.27
CA LEU A 238 -10.52 -12.01 0.97
C LEU A 238 -11.00 -13.41 1.37
N ARG A 239 -11.92 -13.52 2.34
CA ARG A 239 -12.50 -14.79 2.77
C ARG A 239 -13.37 -15.44 1.71
N GLU A 240 -13.93 -14.67 0.77
CA GLU A 240 -14.65 -15.22 -0.38
C GLU A 240 -13.77 -16.24 -1.14
N ASP A 241 -12.44 -16.02 -1.14
CA ASP A 241 -11.46 -16.88 -1.80
C ASP A 241 -10.69 -17.80 -0.84
N ASN A 242 -10.62 -17.47 0.47
CA ASN A 242 -9.88 -18.25 1.46
C ASN A 242 -10.58 -18.30 2.84
N ILE A 243 -11.16 -19.45 3.18
CA ILE A 243 -11.93 -19.64 4.41
C ILE A 243 -11.08 -19.51 5.70
N GLU A 244 -9.75 -19.68 5.61
CA GLU A 244 -8.83 -19.67 6.75
C GLU A 244 -8.79 -18.31 7.47
N TYR A 245 -9.17 -17.23 6.80
CA TYR A 245 -9.31 -15.91 7.41
C TYR A 245 -10.44 -15.80 8.46
N ALA A 246 -11.25 -16.85 8.63
CA ALA A 246 -12.19 -16.96 9.73
C ALA A 246 -11.52 -17.32 11.07
N THR A 247 -10.28 -17.84 11.03
CA THR A 247 -9.59 -18.38 12.19
C THR A 247 -8.51 -17.41 12.71
N PRO A 248 -8.47 -17.12 14.02
CA PRO A 248 -7.38 -16.40 14.68
C PRO A 248 -5.98 -16.93 14.35
N GLY A 249 -4.95 -16.06 14.34
CA GLY A 249 -3.54 -16.50 14.23
C GLY A 249 -3.03 -16.76 12.80
N GLY A 250 -3.62 -16.10 11.80
CA GLY A 250 -3.26 -16.26 10.39
C GLY A 250 -1.78 -15.97 10.04
N ASN A 251 -1.37 -16.44 8.86
CA ASN A 251 0.00 -16.31 8.35
C ASN A 251 0.20 -15.01 7.57
N PRO A 252 1.15 -14.13 7.95
CA PRO A 252 1.40 -12.87 7.26
C PRO A 252 1.88 -13.07 5.81
N THR A 253 2.55 -14.18 5.50
CA THR A 253 3.04 -14.46 4.14
C THR A 253 1.90 -14.82 3.19
N THR A 254 0.96 -15.65 3.64
CA THR A 254 -0.28 -15.96 2.90
C THR A 254 -1.11 -14.70 2.72
N PHE A 255 -1.27 -13.91 3.79
CA PHE A 255 -2.03 -12.67 3.75
C PHE A 255 -1.44 -11.65 2.76
N TRP A 256 -0.12 -11.49 2.75
CA TRP A 256 0.57 -10.68 1.75
C TRP A 256 0.24 -11.11 0.32
N LYS A 257 0.37 -12.41 0.03
CA LYS A 257 0.11 -12.95 -1.32
C LYS A 257 -1.31 -12.68 -1.77
N ASP A 258 -2.29 -12.91 -0.90
CA ASP A 258 -3.70 -12.71 -1.23
C ASP A 258 -4.00 -11.22 -1.47
N VAL A 259 -3.54 -10.32 -0.58
CA VAL A 259 -3.71 -8.86 -0.77
C VAL A 259 -3.08 -8.40 -2.07
N MET A 260 -1.83 -8.80 -2.34
CA MET A 260 -1.13 -8.38 -3.56
C MET A 260 -1.77 -8.95 -4.82
N ARG A 261 -2.18 -10.22 -4.81
CA ARG A 261 -2.91 -10.84 -5.93
C ARG A 261 -4.21 -10.08 -6.20
N THR A 262 -4.99 -9.79 -5.17
CA THR A 262 -6.25 -9.04 -5.33
C THR A 262 -6.01 -7.66 -5.93
N LEU A 263 -5.03 -6.89 -5.42
CA LEU A 263 -4.67 -5.61 -6.01
C LEU A 263 -4.21 -5.77 -7.47
N TRP A 264 -3.39 -6.78 -7.78
CA TRP A 264 -2.92 -7.02 -9.14
C TRP A 264 -4.04 -7.29 -10.13
N THR A 265 -4.96 -8.17 -9.74
CA THR A 265 -6.10 -8.55 -10.58
C THR A 265 -7.03 -7.37 -10.82
N GLN A 266 -7.22 -6.48 -9.84
CA GLN A 266 -8.12 -5.33 -9.98
C GLN A 266 -7.65 -4.30 -11.02
N PHE A 267 -6.34 -4.05 -11.08
CA PHE A 267 -5.81 -3.02 -11.98
C PHE A 267 -5.28 -3.57 -13.31
N GLY A 268 -5.00 -4.87 -13.40
CA GLY A 268 -4.53 -5.50 -14.64
C GLY A 268 -3.27 -4.82 -15.19
N ASP A 269 -3.31 -4.42 -16.46
CA ASP A 269 -2.19 -3.79 -17.16
C ASP A 269 -1.95 -2.33 -16.73
N GLU A 270 -2.95 -1.65 -16.16
CA GLU A 270 -2.83 -0.27 -15.66
C GLU A 270 -2.41 -0.23 -14.19
N ASN A 271 -1.61 -1.19 -13.74
CA ASN A 271 -1.32 -1.35 -12.32
C ASN A 271 -0.45 -0.21 -11.76
N PRO A 272 -1.01 0.66 -10.88
CA PRO A 272 -0.29 1.82 -10.35
C PRO A 272 0.80 1.43 -9.35
N PHE A 273 0.82 0.18 -8.87
CA PHE A 273 1.79 -0.36 -7.93
C PHE A 273 3.02 -0.98 -8.61
N GLU A 274 3.06 -1.05 -9.95
CA GLU A 274 4.13 -1.72 -10.69
C GLU A 274 5.52 -1.19 -10.33
N GLN A 275 5.73 0.13 -10.42
CA GLN A 275 7.02 0.74 -10.06
C GLN A 275 7.35 0.62 -8.57
N ALA A 276 6.32 0.54 -7.72
CA ALA A 276 6.51 0.50 -6.28
C ALA A 276 6.93 -0.89 -5.79
N LEU A 277 6.31 -1.95 -6.29
CA LEU A 277 6.40 -3.30 -5.72
C LEU A 277 6.79 -4.40 -6.72
N ASN A 278 6.62 -4.18 -8.03
CA ASN A 278 6.83 -5.24 -9.00
C ASN A 278 8.31 -5.44 -9.33
N PHE A 279 8.79 -6.63 -9.04
CA PHE A 279 10.03 -7.14 -9.57
C PHE A 279 9.76 -7.83 -10.89
N ASP A 280 10.20 -7.22 -11.99
CA ASP A 280 10.10 -7.80 -13.33
C ASP A 280 11.50 -8.14 -13.84
N PHE A 281 11.70 -9.43 -14.08
CA PHE A 281 12.92 -9.95 -14.66
C PHE A 281 12.60 -10.83 -15.84
N LYS A 282 13.02 -10.41 -17.03
CA LYS A 282 12.87 -11.15 -18.27
C LYS A 282 14.25 -11.52 -18.81
N THR A 283 14.45 -12.80 -19.08
CA THR A 283 15.68 -13.33 -19.64
C THR A 283 15.42 -14.15 -20.89
N LEU A 284 16.34 -14.03 -21.85
CA LEU A 284 16.45 -14.90 -22.99
C LEU A 284 17.59 -15.87 -22.70
N LEU A 285 17.26 -17.14 -22.73
CA LEU A 285 18.12 -18.27 -22.47
C LEU A 285 18.47 -18.95 -23.80
N SER A 286 19.68 -19.47 -23.94
CA SER A 286 20.10 -20.31 -25.07
C SER A 286 20.73 -21.60 -24.57
N CYS A 287 20.25 -22.74 -25.09
CA CYS A 287 20.82 -24.06 -24.81
C CYS A 287 22.19 -24.15 -25.45
N SER A 288 23.20 -24.50 -24.67
CA SER A 288 24.60 -24.59 -25.13
C SER A 288 24.84 -25.67 -26.18
N ALA A 289 23.99 -26.71 -26.25
CA ALA A 289 24.16 -27.85 -27.14
C ALA A 289 23.42 -27.71 -28.50
N CYS A 290 22.20 -27.19 -28.49
CA CYS A 290 21.36 -27.10 -29.70
C CYS A 290 20.97 -25.66 -30.09
N ASN A 291 21.46 -24.65 -29.38
CA ASN A 291 21.13 -23.24 -29.59
C ASN A 291 19.64 -22.89 -29.51
N GLU A 292 18.79 -23.82 -29.02
CA GLU A 292 17.39 -23.53 -28.73
C GLU A 292 17.30 -22.35 -27.77
N THR A 293 16.44 -21.38 -28.08
CA THR A 293 16.22 -20.23 -27.21
C THR A 293 14.91 -20.34 -26.44
N LYS A 294 14.94 -20.11 -25.13
CA LYS A 294 13.75 -20.01 -24.29
C LYS A 294 13.69 -18.63 -23.64
N THR A 295 12.50 -18.04 -23.54
CA THR A 295 12.31 -16.83 -22.75
C THR A 295 11.75 -17.23 -21.40
N ALA A 296 12.39 -16.80 -20.31
CA ALA A 296 11.86 -16.90 -18.96
C ALA A 296 11.55 -15.50 -18.44
N ALA A 297 10.42 -15.34 -17.78
CA ALA A 297 10.02 -14.10 -17.15
C ALA A 297 9.56 -14.37 -15.72
N LEU A 298 9.97 -13.52 -14.79
CA LEU A 298 9.56 -13.51 -13.41
C LEU A 298 8.92 -12.15 -13.13
N HIS A 299 7.63 -12.15 -12.86
CA HIS A 299 6.84 -10.95 -12.57
C HIS A 299 6.13 -11.16 -11.24
N GLN A 300 6.68 -10.60 -10.15
CA GLN A 300 6.18 -10.85 -8.80
C GLN A 300 6.32 -9.60 -7.91
N THR A 301 5.39 -9.44 -6.97
CA THR A 301 5.43 -8.37 -5.95
C THR A 301 6.30 -8.71 -4.73
N PHE A 302 6.90 -9.90 -4.74
CA PHE A 302 7.79 -10.39 -3.69
C PHE A 302 8.76 -11.43 -4.28
N ILE A 303 9.83 -11.70 -3.55
CA ILE A 303 10.80 -12.74 -3.87
C ILE A 303 10.70 -13.84 -2.79
N PRO A 304 10.26 -15.06 -3.15
CA PRO A 304 10.21 -16.16 -2.18
C PRO A 304 11.62 -16.65 -1.86
N LEU A 305 11.98 -16.65 -0.59
CA LEU A 305 13.21 -17.26 -0.09
C LEU A 305 12.96 -18.74 0.23
N LYS A 306 13.23 -19.60 -0.76
CA LYS A 306 13.06 -21.07 -0.67
C LYS A 306 14.19 -21.73 0.13
N GLU A 307 13.95 -22.94 0.61
CA GLU A 307 14.92 -23.75 1.38
C GLU A 307 16.30 -23.87 0.73
N LYS A 308 16.39 -23.95 -0.61
CA LYS A 308 17.70 -24.04 -1.27
C LYS A 308 18.58 -22.80 -1.10
N TYR A 309 17.99 -21.65 -0.77
CA TYR A 309 18.72 -20.43 -0.49
C TYR A 309 19.33 -20.41 0.91
N LEU A 310 18.96 -21.37 1.77
CA LEU A 310 19.52 -21.53 3.10
C LEU A 310 20.97 -22.05 3.08
N ASN A 311 21.43 -22.53 1.92
CA ASN A 311 22.84 -22.88 1.71
C ASN A 311 23.75 -21.65 1.59
N PHE A 312 23.18 -20.46 1.43
CA PHE A 312 23.93 -19.20 1.36
C PHE A 312 24.06 -18.59 2.75
N SER A 313 25.20 -17.93 2.99
CA SER A 313 25.47 -17.28 4.27
C SER A 313 24.70 -15.97 4.45
N SER A 314 24.39 -15.28 3.35
CA SER A 314 23.72 -13.98 3.38
C SER A 314 22.85 -13.74 2.15
N LEU A 315 21.87 -12.85 2.30
CA LEU A 315 21.03 -12.41 1.17
C LEU A 315 21.85 -11.68 0.09
N ASN A 316 22.92 -10.99 0.45
CA ASN A 316 23.84 -10.37 -0.52
C ASN A 316 24.50 -11.41 -1.43
N GLU A 317 24.87 -12.58 -0.89
CA GLU A 317 25.45 -13.67 -1.66
C GLU A 317 24.46 -14.22 -2.70
N ILE A 318 23.19 -14.36 -2.31
CA ILE A 318 22.10 -14.78 -3.22
C ILE A 318 21.91 -13.76 -4.33
N MET A 319 21.85 -12.46 -4.01
CA MET A 319 21.64 -11.40 -4.99
C MET A 319 22.84 -11.18 -5.92
N ALA A 320 24.06 -11.50 -5.45
CA ALA A 320 25.27 -11.47 -6.28
C ALA A 320 25.33 -12.61 -7.29
N ASN A 321 24.66 -13.73 -7.03
CA ASN A 321 24.62 -14.89 -7.91
C ASN A 321 23.32 -14.93 -8.75
N GLU A 322 23.36 -14.30 -9.91
CA GLU A 322 22.17 -14.17 -10.79
C GLU A 322 21.58 -15.53 -11.20
N LYS A 323 22.41 -16.56 -11.40
CA LYS A 323 21.93 -17.90 -11.77
C LYS A 323 21.12 -18.54 -10.63
N SER A 324 21.64 -18.44 -9.41
CA SER A 324 20.98 -18.98 -8.22
C SER A 324 19.66 -18.28 -7.93
N PHE A 325 19.63 -16.95 -8.04
CA PHE A 325 18.42 -16.15 -7.82
C PHE A 325 17.26 -16.51 -8.77
N LEU A 326 17.58 -16.80 -10.02
CA LEU A 326 16.57 -17.06 -11.05
C LEU A 326 16.04 -18.49 -11.05
N LEU A 327 16.51 -19.34 -10.14
CA LEU A 327 16.19 -20.76 -10.12
C LEU A 327 16.43 -21.43 -11.49
N LEU A 328 17.41 -20.93 -12.27
CA LEU A 328 17.67 -21.46 -13.62
C LEU A 328 18.12 -22.93 -13.58
N ASP A 329 18.48 -23.43 -12.40
CA ASP A 329 18.77 -24.83 -12.09
C ASP A 329 17.70 -25.83 -12.57
N ASN A 330 16.48 -25.37 -12.87
CA ASN A 330 15.38 -26.22 -13.35
C ASN A 330 15.10 -26.11 -14.86
N PHE A 331 15.83 -25.27 -15.61
CA PHE A 331 15.64 -25.15 -17.05
C PHE A 331 16.51 -26.18 -17.77
N ASN A 332 15.92 -27.34 -18.03
CA ASN A 332 16.51 -28.36 -18.89
C ASN A 332 16.04 -28.17 -20.33
N CYS A 333 16.96 -28.33 -21.29
CA CYS A 333 16.61 -28.36 -22.70
C CYS A 333 15.92 -29.70 -23.03
N ASP A 334 14.66 -29.63 -23.45
CA ASP A 334 13.87 -30.80 -23.82
C ASP A 334 14.46 -31.50 -25.05
N ASN A 335 15.01 -30.73 -25.99
CA ASN A 335 15.66 -31.24 -27.20
C ASN A 335 17.02 -31.89 -26.93
N CYS A 336 17.73 -31.45 -25.89
CA CYS A 336 19.10 -31.84 -25.62
C CYS A 336 19.27 -32.62 -24.30
N LYS A 337 18.21 -33.32 -23.86
CA LYS A 337 18.16 -34.25 -22.71
C LYS A 337 18.87 -33.73 -21.45
N GLY A 338 18.62 -32.47 -21.07
CA GLY A 338 19.19 -31.89 -19.85
C GLY A 338 20.47 -31.10 -20.03
N SER A 339 20.81 -30.67 -21.25
CA SER A 339 21.82 -29.63 -21.43
C SER A 339 21.37 -28.30 -20.82
N ASP A 340 22.29 -27.61 -20.15
CA ASP A 340 22.03 -26.37 -19.45
C ASP A 340 21.74 -25.20 -20.39
N PHE A 341 20.85 -24.31 -19.95
CA PHE A 341 20.63 -23.03 -20.58
C PHE A 341 21.60 -21.96 -20.04
N THR A 342 22.08 -21.10 -20.94
CA THR A 342 22.88 -19.91 -20.62
C THR A 342 22.07 -18.64 -20.85
N ILE A 343 22.26 -17.61 -20.02
CA ILE A 343 21.62 -16.31 -20.21
C ILE A 343 22.33 -15.56 -21.33
N ILE A 344 21.60 -15.19 -22.39
CA ILE A 344 22.14 -14.40 -23.52
C ILE A 344 21.62 -12.96 -23.54
N LYS A 345 20.45 -12.69 -22.93
CA LYS A 345 19.92 -11.33 -22.79
C LYS A 345 19.07 -11.23 -21.53
N LYS A 346 19.13 -10.10 -20.82
CA LYS A 346 18.25 -9.81 -19.68
C LYS A 346 17.66 -8.41 -19.76
N LYS A 347 16.44 -8.27 -19.25
CA LYS A 347 15.75 -7.01 -18.95
C LYS A 347 15.30 -7.11 -17.50
N LEU A 348 15.76 -6.18 -16.68
CA LEU A 348 15.46 -6.13 -15.25
C LEU A 348 14.79 -4.79 -14.93
N SER A 349 13.66 -4.85 -14.25
CA SER A 349 12.98 -3.73 -13.62
C SER A 349 12.93 -3.99 -12.13
N ILE A 350 13.65 -3.18 -11.35
CA ILE A 350 13.71 -3.31 -9.90
C ILE A 350 12.74 -2.31 -9.27
N PRO A 351 11.83 -2.75 -8.40
CA PRO A 351 10.86 -1.88 -7.76
C PRO A 351 11.54 -0.99 -6.71
N SER A 352 10.85 0.07 -6.32
CA SER A 352 11.32 0.92 -5.23
C SER A 352 11.21 0.25 -3.84
N ILE A 353 10.39 -0.79 -3.72
CA ILE A 353 10.19 -1.61 -2.52
C ILE A 353 10.44 -3.06 -2.92
N LEU A 354 11.43 -3.69 -2.29
CA LEU A 354 11.67 -5.12 -2.41
C LEU A 354 11.11 -5.83 -1.18
N VAL A 355 10.36 -6.89 -1.42
CA VAL A 355 9.77 -7.72 -0.37
C VAL A 355 10.27 -9.13 -0.53
N PHE A 356 10.93 -9.65 0.50
CA PHE A 356 11.28 -11.06 0.58
C PHE A 356 10.32 -11.77 1.52
N LEU A 357 9.98 -13.00 1.16
CA LEU A 357 9.00 -13.80 1.88
C LEU A 357 9.57 -15.18 2.14
N ILE A 358 9.59 -15.59 3.40
CA ILE A 358 10.02 -16.93 3.82
C ILE A 358 8.79 -17.69 4.28
N ASP A 359 8.33 -18.62 3.44
CA ASP A 359 7.27 -19.56 3.82
C ASP A 359 7.87 -20.70 4.65
N GLY A 360 7.10 -21.18 5.62
CA GLY A 360 7.49 -22.30 6.47
C GLY A 360 6.52 -22.43 7.64
N GLN A 361 6.60 -23.55 8.35
CA GLN A 361 5.93 -23.64 9.65
C GLN A 361 6.72 -22.83 10.68
N VAL A 362 6.02 -22.13 11.58
CA VAL A 362 6.69 -21.55 12.74
C VAL A 362 7.32 -22.72 13.51
N THR A 363 8.57 -22.57 13.93
CA THR A 363 9.28 -23.58 14.72
C THR A 363 9.73 -22.94 16.03
N ASP A 364 9.63 -23.69 17.13
CA ASP A 364 10.06 -23.24 18.46
C ASP A 364 11.57 -22.98 18.52
N ASP A 365 12.33 -23.63 17.64
CA ASP A 365 13.78 -23.77 17.79
C ASP A 365 14.63 -22.79 16.98
N LEU A 366 15.62 -22.26 17.71
CA LEU A 366 16.86 -21.58 17.37
C LEU A 366 16.80 -20.15 16.79
N PRO A 367 17.60 -19.20 17.34
CA PRO A 367 17.79 -17.86 16.78
C PRO A 367 18.22 -17.83 15.31
N ASN A 368 18.75 -18.94 14.77
CA ASN A 368 19.38 -19.02 13.44
C ASN A 368 18.93 -20.26 12.65
N ALA A 369 17.68 -20.74 12.80
CA ALA A 369 17.23 -21.99 12.16
C ALA A 369 17.50 -22.07 10.64
N LEU A 370 17.53 -20.91 9.97
CA LEU A 370 17.74 -20.79 8.54
C LEU A 370 19.17 -20.35 8.15
N ASN A 371 20.02 -19.97 9.11
CA ASN A 371 21.40 -19.49 8.93
C ASN A 371 21.64 -18.50 7.76
N LEU A 372 20.62 -17.76 7.34
CA LEU A 372 20.69 -16.81 6.23
C LEU A 372 20.66 -15.40 6.79
N GLU A 373 21.78 -14.68 6.68
CA GLU A 373 21.90 -13.30 7.14
C GLU A 373 21.06 -12.34 6.29
N LEU A 374 20.36 -11.44 6.97
CA LEU A 374 19.53 -10.36 6.43
C LEU A 374 20.24 -9.01 6.64
N PRO A 375 21.08 -8.57 5.70
CA PRO A 375 21.89 -7.38 5.89
C PRO A 375 21.03 -6.11 5.96
N ASP A 376 21.50 -5.08 6.65
CA ASP A 376 20.82 -3.78 6.66
C ASP A 376 20.93 -3.05 5.31
N LEU A 377 22.01 -3.33 4.56
CA LEU A 377 22.23 -2.85 3.20
C LEU A 377 22.31 -4.04 2.24
N LEU A 378 21.43 -4.05 1.25
CA LEU A 378 21.33 -5.09 0.24
C LEU A 378 21.69 -4.51 -1.13
N ASN A 379 22.59 -5.16 -1.85
CA ASN A 379 22.88 -4.80 -3.24
C ASN A 379 22.18 -5.79 -4.19
N VAL A 380 21.21 -5.30 -4.96
CA VAL A 380 20.42 -6.10 -5.89
C VAL A 380 20.82 -5.71 -7.30
N PHE A 381 21.65 -6.54 -7.95
CA PHE A 381 22.18 -6.32 -9.29
C PHE A 381 22.79 -4.92 -9.51
N GLY A 382 23.55 -4.44 -8.52
CA GLY A 382 24.19 -3.12 -8.54
C GLY A 382 23.32 -1.97 -8.01
N THR A 383 22.06 -2.23 -7.67
CA THR A 383 21.17 -1.23 -7.07
C THR A 383 21.16 -1.37 -5.55
N PRO A 384 21.49 -0.31 -4.79
CA PRO A 384 21.51 -0.36 -3.33
C PRO A 384 20.10 -0.22 -2.73
N PHE A 385 19.86 -1.00 -1.69
CA PHE A 385 18.64 -1.03 -0.90
C PHE A 385 18.97 -1.00 0.60
N GLU A 386 18.12 -0.38 1.39
CA GLU A 386 18.17 -0.47 2.85
C GLU A 386 16.98 -1.26 3.41
N LYS A 387 17.26 -2.12 4.39
CA LYS A 387 16.24 -2.82 5.17
C LYS A 387 15.55 -1.80 6.07
N TYR A 388 14.23 -1.68 5.94
CA TYR A 388 13.45 -0.75 6.75
C TYR A 388 12.36 -1.41 7.57
N ALA A 389 11.98 -2.65 7.26
CA ALA A 389 11.01 -3.38 8.07
C ALA A 389 11.18 -4.90 7.95
N TYR A 390 10.79 -5.65 8.99
CA TYR A 390 10.66 -7.09 8.93
C TYR A 390 9.71 -7.64 9.99
N SER A 391 9.01 -8.73 9.69
CA SER A 391 8.08 -9.38 10.62
C SER A 391 8.73 -10.50 11.41
N ILE A 392 8.15 -10.86 12.55
CA ILE A 392 8.55 -12.03 13.31
C ILE A 392 7.30 -12.71 13.86
N SER A 393 7.16 -13.99 13.53
CA SER A 393 6.12 -14.85 14.07
C SER A 393 6.65 -15.61 15.29
N PHE A 394 5.83 -15.67 16.34
CA PHE A 394 6.07 -16.41 17.57
C PHE A 394 4.91 -17.35 17.85
N PHE A 395 5.16 -18.45 18.55
CA PHE A 395 4.09 -19.24 19.12
C PHE A 395 3.47 -18.55 20.35
N LYS A 396 2.16 -18.74 20.50
CA LYS A 396 1.41 -18.44 21.71
C LYS A 396 1.24 -19.73 22.48
N TYR A 397 1.56 -19.73 23.77
CA TYR A 397 1.38 -20.89 24.63
C TYR A 397 0.27 -20.66 25.64
N LYS A 398 -0.51 -21.71 25.92
CA LYS A 398 -1.52 -21.72 26.98
C LYS A 398 -0.90 -22.34 28.23
N VAL A 399 -0.83 -21.57 29.30
CA VAL A 399 -0.31 -22.01 30.60
C VAL A 399 -1.41 -22.81 31.32
N GLU A 400 -1.13 -24.04 31.74
CA GLU A 400 -2.12 -24.89 32.42
C GLU A 400 -2.62 -24.34 33.77
N SER A 401 -1.84 -23.47 34.43
CA SER A 401 -2.10 -23.00 35.81
C SER A 401 -2.67 -21.58 35.94
N SER A 402 -2.93 -20.87 34.85
CA SER A 402 -3.55 -19.54 34.92
C SER A 402 -4.30 -19.15 33.64
N ASP A 403 -5.51 -18.60 33.78
CA ASP A 403 -6.29 -17.96 32.70
C ASP A 403 -5.61 -16.68 32.13
N ILE A 404 -4.46 -16.28 32.68
CA ILE A 404 -3.70 -15.10 32.25
C ILE A 404 -2.53 -15.56 31.39
N GLY A 405 -2.67 -15.44 30.06
CA GLY A 405 -1.57 -15.70 29.12
C GLY A 405 -0.34 -14.83 29.40
N ARG A 406 0.86 -15.42 29.35
CA ARG A 406 2.14 -14.69 29.45
C ARG A 406 2.37 -13.80 28.21
N HIS A 407 3.03 -12.65 28.39
CA HIS A 407 3.21 -11.64 27.33
C HIS A 407 4.02 -12.22 26.15
N PRO A 408 3.54 -12.15 24.89
CA PRO A 408 4.18 -12.79 23.71
C PRO A 408 5.65 -12.42 23.44
N ARG A 409 6.15 -11.35 24.06
CA ARG A 409 7.52 -10.83 23.92
C ARG A 409 8.55 -11.67 24.69
N HIS A 410 8.11 -12.42 25.69
CA HIS A 410 8.97 -13.18 26.61
C HIS A 410 8.69 -14.70 26.56
N ASN A 411 7.79 -15.16 25.71
CA ASN A 411 7.36 -16.55 25.65
C ASN A 411 8.40 -17.40 24.90
N GLY A 412 9.25 -18.10 25.65
CA GLY A 412 9.59 -19.48 25.28
C GLY A 412 8.60 -20.39 26.01
N GLY A 413 8.08 -21.42 25.33
CA GLY A 413 7.22 -22.41 25.98
C GLY A 413 7.99 -23.12 27.11
N GLU A 414 7.33 -23.38 28.23
CA GLU A 414 7.84 -24.29 29.24
C GLU A 414 7.50 -25.74 28.84
N PRO A 415 8.28 -26.75 29.30
CA PRO A 415 7.93 -28.15 29.06
C PRO A 415 6.52 -28.46 29.56
N GLY A 416 5.62 -28.87 28.64
CA GLY A 416 4.21 -29.15 28.93
C GLY A 416 3.23 -28.07 28.45
N ASP A 417 3.70 -26.90 28.06
CA ASP A 417 2.84 -25.84 27.51
C ASP A 417 2.23 -26.25 26.17
N ALA A 418 0.91 -26.08 26.03
CA ALA A 418 0.21 -26.33 24.77
C ALA A 418 0.27 -25.10 23.85
N ILE A 419 0.63 -25.30 22.58
CA ILE A 419 0.56 -24.26 21.56
C ILE A 419 -0.92 -23.89 21.32
N SER A 420 -1.24 -22.61 21.47
CA SER A 420 -2.58 -22.04 21.32
C SER A 420 -2.75 -21.21 20.04
N GLY A 421 -1.66 -20.93 19.33
CA GLY A 421 -1.68 -20.21 18.06
C GLY A 421 -0.35 -19.51 17.78
N THR A 422 -0.37 -18.54 16.87
CA THR A 422 0.78 -17.71 16.55
C THR A 422 0.48 -16.22 16.82
N HIS A 423 1.54 -15.44 17.02
CA HIS A 423 1.52 -14.00 17.16
C HIS A 423 2.56 -13.38 16.25
N VAL A 424 2.24 -12.30 15.57
CA VAL A 424 3.20 -11.63 14.68
C VAL A 424 3.46 -10.21 15.16
N VAL A 425 4.74 -9.84 15.21
CA VAL A 425 5.17 -8.45 15.44
C VAL A 425 5.89 -7.94 14.20
N LEU A 426 5.99 -6.62 14.09
CA LEU A 426 6.76 -5.94 13.06
C LEU A 426 7.89 -5.15 13.70
N ASN A 427 9.12 -5.31 13.21
CA ASN A 427 10.20 -4.36 13.46
C ASN A 427 10.29 -3.40 12.28
N ILE A 428 10.32 -2.10 12.53
CA ILE A 428 10.36 -1.07 11.49
C ILE A 428 11.30 0.06 11.90
N LYS A 429 12.05 0.59 10.92
CA LYS A 429 12.95 1.74 11.10
C LYS A 429 12.15 3.03 10.96
N HIS A 430 12.01 3.76 12.06
CA HIS A 430 11.31 5.05 12.13
C HIS A 430 12.29 6.11 12.64
N GLU A 431 12.46 7.19 11.86
CA GLU A 431 13.42 8.26 12.18
C GLU A 431 14.85 7.74 12.45
N GLY A 432 15.25 6.69 11.70
CA GLY A 432 16.56 6.07 11.84
C GLY A 432 16.68 5.01 12.94
N VAL A 433 15.67 4.88 13.81
CA VAL A 433 15.68 3.96 14.97
C VAL A 433 14.73 2.79 14.75
N TRP A 434 15.16 1.58 15.13
CA TRP A 434 14.29 0.40 15.10
C TRP A 434 13.22 0.47 16.21
N ARG A 435 11.98 0.21 15.83
CA ARG A 435 10.81 0.12 16.72
C ARG A 435 10.06 -1.18 16.46
N GLU A 436 9.58 -1.80 17.52
CA GLU A 436 8.70 -2.97 17.46
C GLU A 436 7.24 -2.49 17.53
N VAL A 437 6.47 -2.78 16.49
CA VAL A 437 5.02 -2.63 16.45
C VAL A 437 4.41 -3.97 16.85
N ASN A 438 3.78 -3.98 18.02
CA ASN A 438 3.11 -5.15 18.57
C ASN A 438 1.68 -4.75 18.89
N ASN A 439 0.79 -5.02 17.94
CA ASN A 439 -0.59 -4.54 17.97
C ASN A 439 -0.64 -3.01 18.08
N ASP A 440 -1.39 -2.50 19.04
CA ASP A 440 -1.57 -1.10 19.36
C ASP A 440 -0.32 -0.48 20.01
N LYS A 441 0.67 -1.29 20.40
CA LYS A 441 1.85 -0.85 21.13
C LYS A 441 3.03 -0.62 20.20
N ILE A 442 3.75 0.48 20.47
CA ILE A 442 5.06 0.79 19.89
C ILE A 442 6.10 0.65 21.00
N LEU A 443 7.07 -0.23 20.79
CA LEU A 443 8.03 -0.65 21.81
C LEU A 443 9.46 -0.56 21.26
N GLU A 444 10.43 -0.52 22.16
CA GLU A 444 11.82 -0.80 21.77
C GLU A 444 11.96 -2.31 21.48
N PRO A 445 12.60 -2.70 20.37
CA PRO A 445 12.86 -4.10 20.08
C PRO A 445 13.65 -4.75 21.22
N LEU A 446 13.20 -5.89 21.73
CA LEU A 446 13.97 -6.61 22.76
C LEU A 446 15.28 -7.19 22.23
N ARG A 447 15.32 -7.46 20.92
CA ARG A 447 16.46 -8.02 20.20
C ARG A 447 16.30 -7.71 18.72
N THR A 448 17.43 -7.54 18.04
CA THR A 448 17.50 -7.41 16.60
C THR A 448 17.63 -8.78 15.97
N TYR A 449 16.90 -9.02 14.87
CA TYR A 449 16.98 -10.28 14.15
C TYR A 449 17.69 -10.04 12.83
N ASN A 450 18.94 -10.50 12.77
CA ASN A 450 19.78 -10.38 11.60
C ASN A 450 19.74 -11.63 10.72
N TYR A 451 18.94 -12.64 11.08
CA TYR A 451 18.82 -13.88 10.34
C TYR A 451 17.37 -14.17 9.97
N ALA A 452 17.20 -14.84 8.83
CA ALA A 452 15.93 -15.32 8.32
C ALA A 452 15.21 -16.22 9.32
N ARG A 453 13.88 -16.12 9.36
CA ARG A 453 12.98 -17.01 10.12
C ARG A 453 11.77 -17.39 9.28
N ASN A 454 11.12 -18.50 9.63
CA ASN A 454 9.88 -18.91 8.98
C ASN A 454 8.75 -17.89 9.20
N GLN A 455 7.86 -17.77 8.22
CA GLN A 455 6.74 -16.82 8.19
C GLN A 455 7.18 -15.35 8.34
N MET A 456 8.29 -15.01 7.70
CA MET A 456 8.90 -13.69 7.76
C MET A 456 8.66 -12.93 6.46
N LEU A 457 8.17 -11.70 6.59
CA LEU A 457 8.19 -10.68 5.55
C LEU A 457 9.37 -9.75 5.82
N ILE A 458 10.16 -9.43 4.80
CA ILE A 458 11.34 -8.58 4.91
C ILE A 458 11.24 -7.49 3.85
N PHE A 459 11.33 -6.24 4.29
CA PHE A 459 11.11 -5.07 3.45
C PHE A 459 12.39 -4.26 3.31
N TYR A 460 12.76 -4.07 2.06
CA TYR A 460 13.85 -3.21 1.64
C TYR A 460 13.29 -2.05 0.81
N ARG A 461 13.86 -0.86 0.95
CA ARG A 461 13.54 0.29 0.10
C ARG A 461 14.77 0.71 -0.67
N LYS A 462 14.57 1.08 -1.93
CA LYS A 462 15.65 1.56 -2.80
C LYS A 462 16.24 2.84 -2.21
N ILE A 463 17.56 2.90 -2.15
CA ILE A 463 18.28 4.12 -1.77
C ILE A 463 18.36 4.98 -3.04
N GLU A 464 17.83 6.20 -2.96
CA GLU A 464 17.82 7.18 -4.05
C GLU A 464 19.14 7.95 -4.16
#